data_AF-A0A822DCW7-F1
#
_entry.id   AF-A0A822DCW7-F1
#
_cell.length_a   1.000
_cell.length_b   1.000
_cell.length_c   1.000
_cell.angle_alpha   90.00
_cell.angle_beta   90.00
_cell.angle_gamma   90.00
#
_symmetry.space_group_name_H-M   'P 1'
#
loop_
_entity.id
_entity.type
_entity.pdbx_description
1 polymer ?
#
loop_
_entity_poly.entity_id
_entity_poly.type
_entity_poly.pdbx_seq_one_letter_code
_entity_poly.pdbx_strand_id
1 'polypeptide(L)'
;MYTQIFKEILLDMKHGQQAIKDLVKFCQEQYKDNPQELKFIQEFERTYRPTKAIRWYTRQCFTYKMLNRALRTLDGDIIIRMGFYLCDVHRQIEDLHSKQIDQYH
;
A
#
# COMPACT_ATOMS: atom_id res chain seq x y z
N MET A 1 -3.62 12.57 17.05
CA MET A 1 -5.09 12.52 17.14
C MET A 1 -5.75 12.30 15.78
N TYR A 2 -5.76 13.24 14.82
CA TYR A 2 -6.46 13.06 13.54
C TYR A 2 -5.96 11.89 12.68
N THR A 3 -4.65 11.67 12.62
CA THR A 3 -4.05 10.54 11.88
C THR A 3 -4.34 9.17 12.48
N GLN A 4 -4.67 9.12 13.78
CA GLN A 4 -4.93 7.88 14.52
C GLN A 4 -6.35 7.37 14.24
N ILE A 5 -7.33 8.27 14.32
CA ILE A 5 -8.72 7.99 13.94
C ILE A 5 -8.78 7.62 12.45
N PHE A 6 -8.05 8.35 11.60
CA PHE A 6 -7.99 8.05 10.18
C PHE A 6 -7.37 6.67 9.88
N LYS A 7 -6.32 6.29 10.62
CA LYS A 7 -5.75 4.94 10.57
C LYS A 7 -6.78 3.89 10.97
N GLU A 8 -7.51 4.08 12.05
CA GLU A 8 -8.55 3.14 12.53
C GLU A 8 -9.66 2.95 11.49
N ILE A 9 -10.17 4.05 10.92
CA ILE A 9 -11.19 4.01 9.86
C ILE A 9 -10.70 3.20 8.65
N LEU A 10 -9.44 3.42 8.23
CA LEU A 10 -8.87 2.69 7.10
C LEU A 10 -8.69 1.20 7.41
N LEU A 11 -8.35 0.83 8.65
CA LEU A 11 -8.19 -0.57 9.04
C LEU A 11 -9.51 -1.34 9.09
N ASP A 12 -10.60 -0.65 9.41
CA ASP A 12 -11.95 -1.22 9.42
C ASP A 12 -12.56 -1.35 8.01
N MET A 13 -11.99 -0.67 7.01
CA MET A 13 -12.45 -0.80 5.63
C MET A 13 -12.16 -2.20 5.08
N LYS A 14 -13.22 -2.88 4.64
CA LYS A 14 -13.11 -4.15 3.91
C LYS A 14 -12.72 -3.87 2.46
N HIS A 15 -11.48 -4.16 2.12
CA HIS A 15 -11.01 -4.05 0.74
C HIS A 15 -11.15 -5.40 0.03
N GLY A 16 -11.97 -5.44 -1.02
CA GLY A 16 -12.11 -6.62 -1.87
C GLY A 16 -10.97 -6.77 -2.87
N GLN A 17 -10.86 -7.96 -3.50
CA GLN A 17 -9.87 -8.22 -4.56
C GLN A 17 -9.98 -7.24 -5.75
N GLN A 18 -11.15 -6.63 -5.94
CA GLN A 18 -11.37 -5.61 -6.97
C GLN A 18 -10.51 -4.34 -6.73
N ALA A 19 -10.20 -4.01 -5.48
CA ALA A 19 -9.41 -2.82 -5.13
C ALA A 19 -8.00 -2.85 -5.75
N ILE A 20 -7.39 -4.03 -5.89
CA ILE A 20 -6.08 -4.18 -6.54
C ILE A 20 -6.19 -3.82 -8.02
N LYS A 21 -7.22 -4.33 -8.72
CA LYS A 21 -7.43 -4.05 -10.15
C LYS A 21 -7.69 -2.57 -10.39
N ASP A 22 -8.51 -1.97 -9.54
CA ASP A 22 -8.83 -0.54 -9.64
C ASP A 22 -7.60 0.33 -9.39
N LEU A 23 -6.76 -0.04 -8.41
CA LEU A 23 -5.49 0.63 -8.15
C LEU A 23 -4.53 0.50 -9.34
N VAL A 24 -4.39 -0.71 -9.90
CA VAL A 24 -3.52 -0.98 -11.05
C VAL A 24 -3.94 -0.15 -12.25
N LYS A 25 -5.24 -0.10 -12.57
CA LYS A 25 -5.76 0.70 -13.67
C LYS A 25 -5.48 2.19 -13.48
N PHE A 26 -5.74 2.71 -12.27
CA PHE A 26 -5.42 4.09 -11.93
C PHE A 26 -3.91 4.39 -12.11
N CYS A 27 -3.04 3.49 -11.63
CA CYS A 27 -1.59 3.66 -11.78
C CYS A 27 -1.14 3.60 -13.25
N GLN A 28 -1.72 2.73 -14.07
CA GLN A 28 -1.40 2.65 -15.50
C GLN A 28 -1.72 3.97 -16.22
N GLU A 29 -2.85 4.61 -15.88
CA GLU A 29 -3.22 5.91 -16.43
C GLU A 29 -2.30 7.04 -15.94
N GLN A 30 -1.95 7.05 -14.65
CA GLN A 30 -1.05 8.06 -14.06
C GLN A 30 0.40 7.96 -14.57
N TYR A 31 0.89 6.75 -14.83
CA TYR A 31 2.26 6.49 -15.25
C TYR A 31 2.37 6.08 -16.73
N LYS A 32 1.37 6.40 -17.56
CA LYS A 32 1.32 6.01 -18.98
C LYS A 32 2.57 6.40 -19.78
N ASP A 33 3.19 7.52 -19.43
CA ASP A 33 4.38 8.06 -20.11
C ASP A 33 5.70 7.58 -19.47
N ASN A 34 5.62 6.68 -18.48
CA ASN A 34 6.78 6.10 -17.79
C ASN A 34 6.83 4.57 -17.95
N PRO A 35 7.53 4.06 -18.98
CA PRO A 35 7.61 2.63 -19.28
C PRO A 35 8.19 1.79 -18.13
N GLN A 36 9.05 2.38 -17.29
CA GLN A 36 9.65 1.67 -16.16
C GLN A 36 8.63 1.45 -15.05
N GLU A 37 7.84 2.47 -14.70
CA GLU A 37 6.78 2.33 -13.69
C GLU A 37 5.67 1.40 -14.20
N LEU A 38 5.33 1.44 -15.49
CA LEU A 38 4.38 0.48 -16.09
C LEU A 38 4.82 -0.98 -15.91
N LYS A 39 6.11 -1.27 -16.05
CA LYS A 39 6.64 -2.63 -15.77
C LYS A 39 6.47 -3.00 -14.29
N PHE A 40 6.74 -2.09 -13.37
CA PHE A 40 6.52 -2.35 -11.94
C PHE A 40 5.05 -2.53 -11.60
N ILE A 41 4.14 -1.81 -12.25
CA ILE A 41 2.69 -1.95 -12.07
C ILE A 41 2.22 -3.33 -12.54
N GLN A 42 2.68 -3.79 -13.71
CA GLN A 42 2.36 -5.15 -14.19
C GLN A 42 2.96 -6.24 -13.30
N GLU A 43 4.18 -6.05 -12.80
CA GLU A 43 4.80 -6.96 -11.84
C GLU A 43 4.01 -7.00 -10.52
N PHE A 44 3.55 -5.84 -10.05
CA PHE A 44 2.71 -5.71 -8.85
C PHE A 44 1.40 -6.48 -9.03
N GLU A 45 0.66 -6.24 -10.12
CA GLU A 45 -0.62 -6.93 -10.36
C GLU A 45 -0.49 -8.46 -10.33
N ARG A 46 0.60 -9.01 -10.88
CA ARG A 46 0.82 -10.46 -10.98
C ARG A 46 1.36 -11.10 -9.70
N THR A 47 2.18 -10.37 -8.95
CA THR A 47 2.98 -10.95 -7.86
C THR A 47 2.61 -10.42 -6.48
N TYR A 48 1.74 -9.41 -6.40
CA TYR A 48 1.31 -8.82 -5.14
C TYR A 48 0.65 -9.87 -4.26
N ARG A 49 1.10 -9.89 -3.01
CA ARG A 49 0.52 -10.70 -1.94
C ARG A 49 0.53 -9.86 -0.67
N PRO A 50 -0.49 -9.97 0.20
CA PRO A 50 -0.51 -9.27 1.49
C PRO A 50 0.71 -9.55 2.35
N THR A 51 1.39 -10.70 2.20
CA THR A 51 2.61 -11.06 2.96
C THR A 51 3.89 -10.43 2.40
N LYS A 52 3.82 -9.67 1.31
CA LYS A 52 4.96 -9.02 0.65
C LYS A 52 4.78 -7.50 0.51
N ALA A 53 3.81 -6.89 1.19
CA ALA A 53 3.52 -5.46 1.02
C ALA A 53 4.68 -4.59 1.53
N ILE A 54 5.39 -4.98 2.60
CA ILE A 54 6.61 -4.24 3.04
C ILE A 54 7.69 -4.23 1.94
N ARG A 55 7.86 -5.33 1.20
CA ARG A 55 8.83 -5.38 0.10
C ARG A 55 8.48 -4.39 -1.00
N TRP A 56 7.19 -4.22 -1.30
CA TRP A 56 6.74 -3.20 -2.24
C TRP A 56 6.92 -1.79 -1.68
N TYR A 57 6.70 -1.61 -0.37
CA TYR A 57 6.81 -0.30 0.28
C TYR A 57 8.25 0.20 0.35
N THR A 58 9.20 -0.72 0.51
CA THR A 58 10.65 -0.41 0.56
C THR A 58 11.29 -0.33 -0.82
N ARG A 59 10.62 -0.82 -1.87
CA ARG A 59 11.10 -0.71 -3.25
C ARG A 59 10.86 0.71 -3.77
N GLN A 60 11.86 1.28 -4.44
CA GLN A 60 11.73 2.57 -5.11
C GLN A 60 10.90 2.47 -6.40
N CYS A 61 9.59 2.27 -6.25
CA CYS A 61 8.62 2.24 -7.36
C CYS A 61 7.37 3.07 -7.03
N PHE A 62 6.37 3.02 -7.92
CA PHE A 62 5.12 3.76 -7.81
C PHE A 62 4.44 3.61 -6.44
N THR A 63 4.45 2.43 -5.81
CA THR A 63 3.75 2.20 -4.53
C THR A 63 4.33 3.08 -3.41
N TYR A 64 5.65 3.10 -3.26
CA TYR A 64 6.33 3.97 -2.29
C TYR A 64 6.06 5.45 -2.59
N LYS A 65 6.25 5.88 -3.84
CA LYS A 65 6.11 7.29 -4.24
C LYS A 65 4.67 7.78 -4.05
N MET A 66 3.69 6.99 -4.49
CA MET A 66 2.28 7.34 -4.46
C MET A 66 1.74 7.37 -3.04
N LEU A 67 2.06 6.36 -2.22
CA LEU A 67 1.59 6.31 -0.83
C LEU A 67 2.17 7.46 0.00
N ASN A 68 3.48 7.68 -0.07
CA ASN A 68 4.11 8.76 0.69
C ASN A 68 3.63 10.14 0.24
N ARG A 69 3.44 10.34 -1.06
CA ARG A 69 2.85 11.59 -1.57
C ARG A 69 1.44 11.79 -1.01
N ALA A 70 0.58 10.77 -1.12
CA ALA A 70 -0.81 10.87 -0.69
C ALA A 70 -0.94 11.13 0.81
N LEU A 71 -0.12 10.48 1.64
CA LEU A 71 -0.06 10.74 3.08
C LEU A 71 0.44 12.16 3.39
N ARG A 72 1.44 12.66 2.66
CA ARG A 72 1.98 14.02 2.85
C ARG A 72 0.98 15.10 2.45
N THR A 73 0.18 14.86 1.41
CA THR A 73 -0.81 15.82 0.90
C THR A 73 -2.21 15.58 1.46
N LEU A 74 -2.41 14.55 2.27
CA LEU A 74 -3.72 14.08 2.74
C LEU A 74 -4.71 13.87 1.58
N ASP A 75 -4.22 13.31 0.47
CA ASP A 75 -5.05 13.02 -0.71
C ASP A 75 -5.96 11.82 -0.40
N GLY A 76 -7.18 12.11 0.04
CA GLY A 76 -8.13 11.11 0.50
C GLY A 76 -8.51 10.08 -0.57
N ASP A 77 -8.62 10.47 -1.84
CA ASP A 77 -8.97 9.53 -2.93
C ASP A 77 -7.85 8.51 -3.13
N ILE A 78 -6.59 8.96 -3.19
CA ILE A 78 -5.45 8.05 -3.32
C ILE A 78 -5.28 7.20 -2.06
N ILE A 79 -5.45 7.78 -0.86
CA ILE A 79 -5.33 7.01 0.38
C ILE A 79 -6.39 5.91 0.46
N ILE A 80 -7.65 6.19 0.10
CA ILE A 80 -8.72 5.18 0.09
C ILE A 80 -8.42 4.08 -0.93
N ARG A 81 -7.97 4.43 -2.15
CA ARG A 81 -7.56 3.45 -3.17
C ARG A 81 -6.39 2.58 -2.72
N MET A 82 -5.45 3.16 -2.01
CA MET A 82 -4.29 2.46 -1.42
C MET A 82 -4.59 1.84 -0.06
N GLY A 83 -5.81 1.96 0.47
CA GLY A 83 -6.16 1.55 1.83
C GLY A 83 -5.83 0.09 2.09
N PHE A 84 -6.18 -0.80 1.16
CA PHE A 84 -5.86 -2.22 1.27
C PHE A 84 -4.36 -2.48 1.43
N TYR A 85 -3.56 -1.76 0.64
CA TYR A 85 -2.12 -1.89 0.64
C TYR A 85 -1.51 -1.34 1.92
N LEU A 86 -2.02 -0.20 2.40
CA LEU A 86 -1.60 0.39 3.67
C LEU A 86 -1.94 -0.54 4.84
N CYS A 87 -3.12 -1.16 4.83
CA CYS A 87 -3.52 -2.16 5.83
C CYS A 87 -2.60 -3.39 5.81
N ASP A 88 -2.24 -3.89 4.63
CA ASP A 88 -1.32 -5.03 4.48
C ASP A 88 0.12 -4.69 4.92
N VAL A 89 0.57 -3.45 4.67
CA VAL A 89 1.85 -2.94 5.20
C VAL A 89 1.80 -2.86 6.72
N HIS A 90 0.73 -2.30 7.28
CA HIS A 90 0.57 -2.15 8.72
C HIS A 90 0.58 -3.50 9.44
N ARG A 91 -0.24 -4.46 8.98
CA ARG A 91 -0.31 -5.81 9.56
C ARG A 91 1.02 -6.54 9.53
N GLN A 92 1.80 -6.40 8.45
CA GLN A 92 3.14 -7.00 8.40
C GLN A 92 4.11 -6.35 9.37
N ILE A 93 4.03 -5.03 9.59
CA ILE A 93 4.86 -4.35 10.58
C ILE A 93 4.51 -4.85 11.99
N GLU A 94 3.21 -4.97 12.29
CA GLU A 94 2.76 -5.52 13.57
C GLU A 94 3.23 -6.96 13.78
N ASP A 95 3.09 -7.83 12.77
CA ASP A 95 3.56 -9.22 12.84
C ASP A 95 5.09 -9.31 13.05
N LEU A 96 5.87 -8.49 12.36
CA LEU A 96 7.32 -8.42 12.56
C LEU A 96 7.70 -7.91 13.96
N HIS A 97 6.99 -6.89 14.45
CA HIS A 97 7.25 -6.31 15.76
C HIS A 97 6.91 -7.30 16.89
N SER A 98 5.77 -8.01 16.78
CA SER A 98 5.40 -9.07 17.73
C SER A 98 6.46 -10.18 17.78
N LYS A 99 6.93 -10.63 16.61
CA LYS A 99 8.01 -11.65 16.53
C LYS A 99 9.32 -11.18 17.15
N GLN A 100 9.65 -9.90 17.03
CA GLN A 100 10.84 -9.35 17.68
C GLN A 100 10.68 -9.35 19.20
N ILE A 101 9.53 -8.93 19.73
CA ILE A 101 9.26 -8.93 21.17
C ILE A 101 9.33 -10.36 21.74
N ASP A 102 8.73 -11.34 21.06
CA ASP A 102 8.74 -12.75 21.49
C ASP A 102 10.15 -13.36 21.49
N GLN A 103 11.12 -12.82 20.73
CA GLN A 103 12.51 -13.29 20.73
C GLN A 103 13.35 -12.75 21.90
N TYR A 104 12.88 -11.72 22.61
CA TYR A 104 13.57 -11.12 23.76
C TYR A 104 12.93 -11.48 25.11
N HIS A 105 11.97 -12.42 25.13
CA HIS A 105 11.32 -12.95 26.33
C HIS A 105 11.65 -14.41 26.58
#